data_AF-A0A9W7WF29-F1
#
_entry.id   AF-A0A9W7WF29-F1
#
_cell.length_a   1.000
_cell.length_b   1.000
_cell.length_c   1.000
_cell.angle_alpha   90.00
_cell.angle_beta   90.00
_cell.angle_gamma   90.00
#
_symmetry.space_group_name_H-M   'P 1'
#
loop_
_entity.id
_entity.type
_entity.pdbx_description
1 polymer ?
#
loop_
_entity_poly.entity_id
_entity_poly.type
_entity_poly.pdbx_seq_one_letter_code
_entity_poly.pdbx_strand_id
1 'polypeptide(L)'
;MAKARVAPKITTIPRLELMAAVVAVQTSDFLRKELEIDNLHEYFWTDSKVVLGYINNDAIRFHVFVANRIQRIQQSTDTTQWRYVTSEDNPADHASRGLTSEELVSSNWFKGPKFLWQSELPKDDKVGGIIVHDPELKKIQVHKIQAKEKASLLERLHKFSEWTRVVKAIARLMRRAKEIKGLKRKEAELTIIKMVQQSAFDDEIQSLKQRKEIKSSNQRNKLHRLNPFLDEYGILRVGGRLRHSALHPHVKHPAILPKDSYISTLLVKYYHERVHHQGRGMTVNELRSNGFWIVGCSKAVKFRRSTEEQMMADLPQDCMETTPPFTYCGMYCFGPFYIKEGRKELKRYGLLLTCMCSRAVHVEMLDDLSTDAFINALRAFIAIRGGPVHQLRSDQGTNFVEKTFKEFGCEFIMNAPSASHRGGTWERQIRTIRTMAVVNSRPLTTETLNDPSGPQPLTPNHILTMKSSIILPPPGNFVKDDLYLRKRWRKVQYLVNEFWSRWRKEYLLNLQTRQKWHKSRRNTKVNDIVILKDDTAPRNGHVRTVKLLMSDSTLNDKGKRVTKPTYLERPIQKIVTLIEAD
;
A
#
# COMPACT_ATOMS: atom_id res chain seq x y z
N MET A 1 26.25 -26.63 22.84
CA MET A 1 25.21 -26.54 21.79
C MET A 1 25.86 -26.75 20.44
N ALA A 2 25.29 -27.58 19.56
CA ALA A 2 25.79 -27.75 18.19
C ALA A 2 24.81 -27.10 17.19
N LYS A 3 25.35 -26.36 16.20
CA LYS A 3 24.57 -25.75 15.12
C LYS A 3 25.25 -26.00 13.78
N ALA A 4 24.63 -26.81 12.93
CA ALA A 4 25.06 -27.03 11.55
C ALA A 4 24.13 -26.29 10.58
N ARG A 5 24.65 -25.82 9.44
CA ARG A 5 23.88 -25.18 8.38
C ARG A 5 24.26 -25.78 7.03
N VAL A 6 23.26 -25.97 6.16
CA VAL A 6 23.49 -26.46 4.79
C VAL A 6 24.16 -25.37 3.96
N ALA A 7 25.23 -25.72 3.25
CA ALA A 7 25.98 -24.79 2.42
C ALA A 7 25.14 -24.29 1.21
N PRO A 8 25.05 -22.97 0.97
CA PRO A 8 24.38 -22.44 -0.21
C PRO A 8 25.12 -22.75 -1.52
N LYS A 9 24.37 -23.01 -2.60
CA LYS A 9 24.85 -23.53 -3.90
C LYS A 9 25.95 -22.72 -4.61
N ILE A 10 26.16 -21.45 -4.29
CA ILE A 10 27.16 -20.58 -4.94
C ILE A 10 27.85 -19.72 -3.87
N THR A 11 28.83 -20.28 -3.16
CA THR A 11 29.66 -19.54 -2.19
C THR A 11 31.09 -20.07 -2.17
N THR A 12 32.05 -19.19 -1.86
CA THR A 12 33.47 -19.54 -1.70
C THR A 12 33.71 -20.15 -0.32
N ILE A 13 34.69 -21.05 -0.20
CA ILE A 13 35.05 -21.70 1.08
C ILE A 13 35.33 -20.67 2.19
N PRO A 14 36.13 -19.60 1.98
CA PRO A 14 36.34 -18.59 3.02
C PRO A 14 35.08 -17.91 3.53
N ARG A 15 34.04 -17.77 2.69
CA ARG A 15 32.74 -17.22 3.11
C ARG A 15 31.96 -18.19 3.99
N LEU A 16 32.04 -19.49 3.72
CA LEU A 16 31.41 -20.52 4.55
C LEU A 16 32.07 -20.58 5.92
N GLU A 17 33.40 -20.60 5.97
CA GLU A 17 34.17 -20.58 7.22
C GLU A 17 33.90 -19.31 8.03
N LEU A 18 33.86 -18.14 7.39
CA LEU A 18 33.53 -16.89 8.05
C LEU A 18 32.08 -16.88 8.58
N MET A 19 31.16 -17.57 7.91
CA MET A 19 29.79 -17.73 8.42
C MET A 19 29.74 -18.64 9.65
N ALA A 20 30.57 -19.70 9.70
CA ALA A 20 30.70 -20.55 10.88
C ALA A 20 31.18 -19.74 12.09
N ALA A 21 32.18 -18.87 11.90
CA ALA A 21 32.65 -17.94 12.92
C ALA A 21 31.54 -17.02 13.44
N VAL A 22 30.70 -16.46 12.56
CA VAL A 22 29.54 -15.64 12.99
C VAL A 22 28.52 -16.45 13.80
N VAL A 23 28.29 -17.72 13.46
CA VAL A 23 27.38 -18.60 14.23
C VAL A 23 27.94 -18.88 15.62
N ALA A 24 29.26 -19.05 15.76
CA ALA A 24 29.92 -19.20 17.05
C ALA A 24 29.70 -17.96 17.93
N VAL A 25 29.96 -16.76 17.41
CA VAL A 25 29.74 -15.49 18.12
C VAL A 25 28.29 -15.31 18.55
N GLN A 26 27.33 -15.54 17.65
CA GLN A 26 25.89 -15.45 17.99
C GLN A 26 25.48 -16.42 19.09
N THR A 27 26.12 -17.59 19.15
CA THR A 27 25.85 -18.56 20.20
C THR A 27 26.48 -18.14 21.52
N SER A 28 27.67 -17.53 21.48
CA SER A 28 28.29 -16.92 22.66
C SER A 28 27.47 -15.78 23.22
N ASP A 29 27.00 -14.85 22.38
CA ASP A 29 26.15 -13.73 22.81
C ASP A 29 24.87 -14.22 23.51
N PHE A 30 24.26 -15.30 23.00
CA PHE A 30 23.12 -15.92 23.63
C PHE A 30 23.49 -16.52 24.99
N LEU A 31 24.58 -17.29 25.07
CA LEU A 31 25.00 -17.92 26.33
C LEU A 31 25.39 -16.89 27.38
N ARG A 32 26.11 -15.82 27.00
CA ARG A 32 26.50 -14.72 27.89
C ARG A 32 25.28 -14.04 28.52
N LYS A 33 24.23 -13.85 27.71
CA LYS A 33 22.97 -13.26 28.18
C LYS A 33 22.21 -14.16 29.15
N GLU A 34 22.21 -15.47 28.91
CA GLU A 34 21.39 -16.41 29.69
C GLU A 34 22.11 -16.98 30.92
N LEU A 35 23.44 -17.05 30.92
CA LEU A 35 24.21 -17.67 32.00
C LEU A 35 24.51 -16.73 33.18
N GLU A 36 24.43 -15.41 32.99
CA GLU A 36 24.67 -14.39 34.05
C GLU A 36 25.95 -14.62 34.89
N ILE A 37 27.00 -15.20 34.28
CA ILE A 37 28.29 -15.46 34.95
C ILE A 37 29.19 -14.23 34.80
N ASP A 38 29.56 -13.64 35.93
CA ASP A 38 30.55 -12.57 35.99
C ASP A 38 31.96 -13.09 35.68
N ASN A 39 32.73 -12.32 34.90
CA ASN A 39 34.12 -12.64 34.50
C ASN A 39 34.29 -13.95 33.70
N LEU A 40 33.33 -14.29 32.84
CA LEU A 40 33.48 -15.43 31.94
C LEU A 40 34.56 -15.17 30.87
N HIS A 41 35.63 -15.98 30.87
CA HIS A 41 36.63 -15.98 29.81
C HIS A 41 36.16 -16.84 28.63
N GLU A 42 35.92 -16.21 27.48
CA GLU A 42 35.48 -16.88 26.25
C GLU A 42 36.63 -16.99 25.24
N TYR A 43 36.77 -18.18 24.63
CA TYR A 43 37.74 -18.45 23.57
C TYR A 43 37.05 -19.08 22.35
N PHE A 44 37.42 -18.63 21.17
CA PHE A 44 36.88 -19.10 19.89
C PHE A 44 37.96 -19.82 19.10
N TRP A 45 37.65 -21.02 18.60
CA TRP A 45 38.60 -21.85 17.87
C TRP A 45 38.10 -22.08 16.44
N THR A 46 38.98 -21.90 15.46
CA THR A 46 38.71 -22.18 14.04
C THR A 46 39.92 -22.84 13.39
N ASP A 47 39.67 -23.76 12.47
CA ASP A 47 40.69 -24.39 11.62
C ASP A 47 40.95 -23.63 10.32
N SER A 48 40.30 -22.47 10.12
CA SER A 48 40.53 -21.61 8.98
C SER A 48 41.49 -20.48 9.32
N LYS A 49 42.77 -20.66 8.95
CA LYS A 49 43.79 -19.60 9.03
C LYS A 49 43.41 -18.35 8.23
N VAL A 50 42.62 -18.51 7.17
CA VAL A 50 42.09 -17.38 6.37
C VAL A 50 41.10 -16.55 7.18
N VAL A 51 40.19 -17.17 7.92
CA VAL A 51 39.24 -16.46 8.79
C VAL A 51 39.95 -15.74 9.93
N LEU A 52 40.95 -16.37 10.55
CA LEU A 52 41.80 -15.69 11.54
C LEU A 52 42.51 -14.48 10.93
N GLY A 53 43.06 -14.63 9.73
CA GLY A 53 43.66 -13.53 8.97
C GLY A 53 42.66 -12.39 8.67
N TYR A 54 41.40 -12.71 8.40
CA TYR A 54 40.33 -11.72 8.20
C TYR A 54 39.96 -10.97 9.48
N ILE A 55 39.83 -11.68 10.60
CA ILE A 55 39.44 -11.11 11.90
C ILE A 55 40.55 -10.21 12.46
N ASN A 56 41.82 -10.58 12.26
CA ASN A 56 42.99 -9.84 12.73
C ASN A 56 43.39 -8.66 11.83
N ASN A 57 42.61 -8.34 10.80
CA ASN A 57 42.97 -7.31 9.83
C ASN A 57 42.12 -6.04 9.95
N ASP A 58 42.77 -4.96 10.38
CA ASP A 58 42.14 -3.64 10.50
C ASP A 58 42.44 -2.70 9.32
N ALA A 59 43.36 -3.07 8.42
CA ALA A 59 43.90 -2.18 7.39
C ALA A 59 43.33 -2.42 5.97
N ILE A 60 42.89 -3.65 5.66
CA ILE A 60 42.55 -4.06 4.30
C ILE A 60 41.03 -3.96 4.04
N ARG A 61 40.65 -3.37 2.89
CA ARG A 61 39.24 -3.22 2.50
C ARG A 61 38.69 -4.49 1.83
N PHE A 62 37.87 -5.24 2.55
CA PHE A 62 37.13 -6.38 2.00
C PHE A 62 35.89 -5.98 1.18
N HIS A 63 35.42 -6.90 0.32
CA HIS A 63 34.09 -6.84 -0.27
C HIS A 63 32.99 -6.85 0.81
N VAL A 64 31.83 -6.26 0.51
CA VAL A 64 30.77 -5.93 1.49
C VAL A 64 30.31 -7.15 2.30
N PHE A 65 30.25 -8.33 1.69
CA PHE A 65 29.86 -9.55 2.38
C PHE A 65 30.81 -9.86 3.54
N VAL A 66 32.12 -9.96 3.26
CA VAL A 66 33.16 -10.29 4.23
C VAL A 66 33.28 -9.17 5.28
N ALA A 67 33.32 -7.91 4.85
CA ALA A 67 33.41 -6.75 5.75
C ALA A 67 32.30 -6.73 6.81
N ASN A 68 31.04 -6.96 6.42
CA ASN A 68 29.91 -6.94 7.35
C ASN A 68 29.96 -8.10 8.37
N ARG A 69 30.56 -9.25 8.01
CA ARG A 69 30.68 -10.39 8.93
C ARG A 69 31.84 -10.22 9.90
N ILE A 70 32.99 -9.71 9.43
CA ILE A 70 34.11 -9.32 10.31
C ILE A 70 33.63 -8.30 11.33
N GLN A 71 32.92 -7.25 10.88
CA GLN A 71 32.37 -6.24 11.78
C GLN A 71 31.43 -6.85 12.84
N ARG A 72 30.59 -7.81 12.47
CA ARG A 72 29.70 -8.48 13.43
C ARG A 72 30.46 -9.31 14.46
N ILE A 73 31.59 -9.91 14.08
CA ILE A 73 32.46 -10.67 14.98
C ILE A 73 33.17 -9.71 15.95
N GLN A 74 33.78 -8.66 15.43
CA GLN A 74 34.51 -7.65 16.21
C GLN A 74 33.59 -6.81 17.13
N GLN A 75 32.28 -6.77 16.88
CA GLN A 75 31.31 -6.14 17.79
C GLN A 75 31.09 -6.90 19.11
N SER A 76 31.34 -8.21 19.14
CA SER A 76 31.04 -9.09 20.29
C SER A 76 32.27 -9.74 20.91
N THR A 77 33.40 -9.73 20.19
CA THR A 77 34.63 -10.46 20.54
C THR A 77 35.86 -9.63 20.19
N ASP A 78 36.93 -9.80 20.97
CA ASP A 78 38.25 -9.27 20.67
C ASP A 78 39.07 -10.26 19.83
N THR A 79 39.99 -9.72 19.03
CA THR A 79 40.90 -10.50 18.17
C THR A 79 41.75 -11.49 18.96
N THR A 80 42.10 -11.17 20.20
CA THR A 80 42.88 -12.03 21.12
C THR A 80 42.11 -13.26 21.62
N GLN A 81 40.79 -13.30 21.43
CA GLN A 81 39.96 -14.44 21.82
C GLN A 81 39.95 -15.55 20.76
N TRP A 82 40.44 -15.28 19.54
CA TRP A 82 40.38 -16.19 18.41
C TRP A 82 41.68 -16.98 18.24
N ARG A 83 41.58 -18.31 18.21
CA ARG A 83 42.71 -19.24 18.13
C ARG A 83 42.54 -20.26 17.01
N TYR A 84 43.68 -20.81 16.59
CA TYR A 84 43.73 -21.86 15.58
C TYR A 84 43.59 -23.25 16.23
N VAL A 85 42.76 -24.12 15.65
CA VAL A 85 42.72 -25.55 15.93
C VAL A 85 42.99 -26.32 14.63
N THR A 86 43.66 -27.47 14.70
CA THR A 86 43.83 -28.33 13.52
C THR A 86 42.49 -28.95 13.14
N SER A 87 42.25 -29.23 11.85
CA SER A 87 40.98 -29.85 11.43
C SER A 87 40.76 -31.24 12.04
N GLU A 88 41.83 -31.97 12.39
CA GLU A 88 41.76 -33.26 13.08
C GLU A 88 41.23 -33.12 14.51
N ASP A 89 41.59 -32.04 15.20
CA ASP A 89 41.14 -31.77 16.56
C ASP A 89 39.84 -30.95 16.60
N ASN A 90 39.32 -30.49 15.46
CA ASN A 90 38.13 -29.66 15.38
C ASN A 90 36.84 -30.52 15.39
N PRO A 91 36.06 -30.57 16.50
CA PRO A 91 34.86 -31.38 16.54
C PRO A 91 33.78 -30.90 15.54
N ALA A 92 33.80 -29.63 15.13
CA ALA A 92 32.81 -29.10 14.19
C ALA A 92 32.85 -29.82 12.82
N ASP A 93 34.01 -30.37 12.44
CA ASP A 93 34.20 -31.09 11.19
C ASP A 93 33.44 -32.43 11.17
N HIS A 94 33.25 -33.06 12.32
CA HIS A 94 32.44 -34.27 12.42
C HIS A 94 30.97 -34.02 12.08
N ALA A 95 30.44 -32.83 12.39
CA ALA A 95 29.08 -32.45 12.00
C ALA A 95 28.96 -32.01 10.54
N SER A 96 30.03 -31.49 9.92
CA SER A 96 30.01 -31.07 8.53
C SER A 96 30.20 -32.25 7.57
N ARG A 97 31.05 -33.22 7.93
CA ARG A 97 31.41 -34.39 7.09
C ARG A 97 30.54 -35.63 7.37
N GLY A 98 29.93 -35.71 8.55
CA GLY A 98 29.16 -36.87 9.01
C GLY A 98 30.04 -37.99 9.56
N LEU A 99 29.50 -38.75 10.51
CA LEU A 99 30.16 -39.91 11.14
C LEU A 99 29.16 -41.05 11.33
N THR A 100 29.65 -42.29 11.36
CA THR A 100 28.87 -43.43 11.85
C THR A 100 28.69 -43.37 13.37
N SER A 101 27.75 -44.16 13.92
CA SER A 101 27.50 -44.19 15.37
C SER A 101 28.72 -44.65 16.18
N GLU A 102 29.50 -45.60 15.66
CA GLU A 102 30.70 -46.11 16.32
C GLU A 102 31.83 -45.07 16.32
N GLU A 103 32.07 -44.43 15.17
CA GLU A 103 33.06 -43.35 15.04
C GLU A 103 32.69 -42.15 15.93
N LEU A 104 31.42 -41.77 15.99
CA LEU A 104 30.95 -40.64 16.80
C LEU A 104 31.25 -40.85 18.29
N VAL A 105 31.04 -42.06 18.82
CA VAL A 105 31.31 -42.39 20.23
C VAL A 105 32.81 -42.33 20.53
N SER A 106 33.65 -42.75 19.59
CA SER A 106 35.11 -42.72 19.73
C SER A 106 35.74 -41.34 19.47
N SER A 107 35.02 -40.43 18.82
CA SER A 107 35.50 -39.11 18.40
C SER A 107 35.65 -38.09 19.55
N ASN A 108 36.25 -36.96 19.24
CA ASN A 108 36.35 -35.82 20.15
C ASN A 108 35.03 -35.00 20.24
N TRP A 109 33.93 -35.42 19.60
CA TRP A 109 32.67 -34.64 19.54
C TRP A 109 32.10 -34.29 20.92
N PHE A 110 32.07 -35.26 21.84
CA PHE A 110 31.50 -35.06 23.18
C PHE A 110 32.50 -34.55 24.21
N LYS A 111 33.80 -34.83 24.00
CA LYS A 111 34.86 -34.52 24.96
C LYS A 111 35.66 -33.27 24.57
N GLY A 112 35.56 -32.81 23.33
CA GLY A 112 36.43 -31.78 22.78
C GLY A 112 37.90 -32.23 22.66
N PRO A 113 38.75 -31.38 22.07
CA PRO A 113 40.18 -31.60 21.98
C PRO A 113 40.86 -31.78 23.35
N LYS A 114 41.92 -32.59 23.40
CA LYS A 114 42.68 -32.86 24.63
C LYS A 114 43.28 -31.60 25.26
N PHE A 115 43.69 -30.62 24.45
CA PHE A 115 44.29 -29.38 24.93
C PHE A 115 43.33 -28.48 25.71
N LEU A 116 42.00 -28.63 25.55
CA LEU A 116 41.02 -27.87 26.35
C LEU A 116 40.95 -28.33 27.80
N TRP A 117 41.48 -29.52 28.11
CA TRP A 117 41.53 -30.08 29.45
C TRP A 117 42.84 -29.79 30.18
N GLN A 118 43.76 -29.05 29.54
CA GLN A 118 45.03 -28.64 30.14
C GLN A 118 44.84 -27.34 30.93
N SER A 119 45.63 -27.16 31.99
CA SER A 119 45.58 -25.96 32.85
C SER A 119 46.02 -24.69 32.12
N GLU A 120 46.88 -24.82 31.12
CA GLU A 120 47.30 -23.73 30.25
C GLU A 120 46.86 -24.03 28.82
N LEU A 121 46.13 -23.09 28.21
CA LEU A 121 45.73 -23.21 26.81
C LEU A 121 46.91 -22.89 25.87
N PRO A 122 47.03 -23.58 24.71
CA PRO A 122 48.11 -23.35 23.74
C PRO A 122 48.27 -21.87 23.36
N LYS A 123 49.52 -21.37 23.35
CA LYS A 123 49.87 -19.99 22.94
C LYS A 123 49.83 -19.85 21.41
N ASP A 124 49.46 -18.66 20.94
CA ASP A 124 49.16 -18.40 19.53
C ASP A 124 50.33 -18.70 18.58
N ASP A 125 50.04 -19.45 17.52
CA ASP A 125 50.80 -19.37 16.28
C ASP A 125 50.53 -18.00 15.65
N LYS A 126 51.59 -17.22 15.37
CA LYS A 126 51.46 -15.97 14.62
C LYS A 126 50.81 -16.27 13.26
N VAL A 127 49.54 -15.89 13.11
CA VAL A 127 48.80 -16.04 11.85
C VAL A 127 49.46 -15.16 10.80
N GLY A 128 49.96 -15.77 9.72
CA GLY A 128 50.60 -15.06 8.61
C GLY A 128 49.67 -14.04 7.95
N GLY A 129 50.24 -12.95 7.42
CA GLY A 129 49.47 -11.89 6.75
C GLY A 129 48.64 -12.40 5.56
N ILE A 130 47.53 -11.70 5.28
CA ILE A 130 46.63 -12.05 4.16
C ILE A 130 47.39 -12.05 2.83
N ILE A 131 47.13 -13.06 2.00
CA ILE A 131 47.71 -13.21 0.66
C ILE A 131 47.24 -12.04 -0.23
N VAL A 132 48.20 -11.32 -0.84
CA VAL A 132 48.00 -10.08 -1.63
C VAL A 132 47.02 -10.24 -2.83
N HIS A 133 46.69 -11.47 -3.21
CA HIS A 133 45.78 -11.81 -4.33
C HIS A 133 44.45 -12.43 -3.91
N ASP A 134 44.02 -12.26 -2.66
CA ASP A 134 42.73 -12.76 -2.21
C ASP A 134 41.55 -12.08 -2.98
N PRO A 135 40.65 -12.86 -3.62
CA PRO A 135 39.52 -12.34 -4.41
C PRO A 135 38.48 -11.57 -3.58
N GLU A 136 38.51 -11.70 -2.24
CA GLU A 136 37.63 -10.96 -1.34
C GLU A 136 38.15 -9.54 -1.01
N LEU A 137 39.34 -9.16 -1.50
CA LEU A 137 39.91 -7.81 -1.35
C LEU A 137 39.43 -6.86 -2.46
N LYS A 138 38.99 -5.66 -2.08
CA LYS A 138 38.63 -4.62 -3.04
C LYS A 138 39.89 -4.08 -3.72
N LYS A 139 39.95 -4.17 -5.05
CA LYS A 139 40.95 -3.45 -5.85
C LYS A 139 40.80 -1.95 -5.62
N ILE A 140 41.87 -1.29 -5.16
CA ILE A 140 41.88 0.15 -4.94
C ILE A 140 42.00 0.84 -6.30
N GLN A 141 40.95 1.56 -6.72
CA GLN A 141 41.02 2.53 -7.81
C GLN A 141 41.05 3.93 -7.22
N VAL A 142 42.08 4.72 -7.54
CA VAL A 142 42.23 6.09 -7.09
C VAL A 142 41.60 7.02 -8.15
N HIS A 143 40.67 7.88 -7.73
CA HIS A 143 40.08 8.91 -8.60
C HIS A 143 40.64 10.30 -8.28
N LYS A 144 41.07 11.00 -9.34
CA LYS A 144 41.55 12.40 -9.31
C LYS A 144 40.36 13.36 -9.14
N ILE A 145 40.42 14.25 -8.16
CA ILE A 145 39.43 15.31 -7.96
C ILE A 145 39.82 16.51 -8.82
N GLN A 146 38.89 17.00 -9.65
CA GLN A 146 39.01 18.23 -10.41
C GLN A 146 37.89 19.19 -9.99
N ALA A 147 38.26 20.43 -9.64
CA ALA A 147 37.32 21.47 -9.22
C ALA A 147 36.32 21.80 -10.34
N LYS A 148 35.04 21.88 -10.01
CA LYS A 148 33.98 22.20 -10.98
C LYS A 148 33.91 23.71 -11.23
N GLU A 149 34.02 24.09 -12.49
CA GLU A 149 33.89 25.46 -12.99
C GLU A 149 32.53 26.11 -12.67
N LYS A 150 32.56 27.45 -12.72
CA LYS A 150 31.48 28.43 -12.52
C LYS A 150 30.07 27.93 -12.90
N ALA A 151 29.11 28.20 -12.01
CA ALA A 151 27.68 28.00 -12.25
C ALA A 151 27.24 28.53 -13.62
N SER A 152 26.70 27.64 -14.45
CA SER A 152 26.29 27.97 -15.82
C SER A 152 25.25 29.10 -15.84
N LEU A 153 25.15 29.86 -16.94
CA LEU A 153 24.12 30.89 -17.07
C LEU A 153 22.71 30.31 -16.85
N LEU A 154 22.51 29.03 -17.24
CA LEU A 154 21.26 28.30 -17.04
C LEU A 154 20.96 28.05 -15.56
N GLU A 155 21.96 27.72 -14.75
CA GLU A 155 21.80 27.61 -13.28
C GLU A 155 21.44 28.96 -12.65
N ARG A 156 21.98 30.07 -13.17
CA ARG A 156 21.59 31.42 -12.70
C ARG A 156 20.14 31.76 -12.99
N LEU A 157 19.51 31.13 -14.00
CA LEU A 157 18.10 31.32 -14.29
C LEU A 157 17.17 30.73 -13.22
N HIS A 158 17.68 29.85 -12.33
CA HIS A 158 16.90 29.29 -11.22
C HIS A 158 16.45 30.36 -10.20
N LYS A 159 17.05 31.56 -10.24
CA LYS A 159 16.68 32.68 -9.37
C LYS A 159 15.33 33.33 -9.73
N PHE A 160 14.77 33.03 -10.90
CA PHE A 160 13.53 33.64 -11.36
C PHE A 160 12.35 32.69 -11.22
N SER A 161 11.29 33.13 -10.54
CA SER A 161 10.06 32.36 -10.31
C SER A 161 9.02 32.46 -11.44
N GLU A 162 9.27 33.31 -12.45
CA GLU A 162 8.34 33.62 -13.54
C GLU A 162 9.03 33.58 -14.90
N TRP A 163 8.41 32.89 -15.87
CA TRP A 163 8.91 32.80 -17.25
C TRP A 163 9.15 34.18 -17.89
N THR A 164 8.23 35.12 -17.69
CA THR A 164 8.34 36.46 -18.31
C THR A 164 9.53 37.26 -17.77
N ARG A 165 9.92 37.06 -16.50
CA ARG A 165 11.08 37.72 -15.87
C ARG A 165 12.39 37.15 -16.41
N VAL A 166 12.46 35.83 -16.60
CA VAL A 166 13.61 35.17 -17.26
C VAL A 166 13.85 35.75 -18.65
N VAL A 167 12.81 35.81 -19.48
CA VAL A 167 12.91 36.34 -20.85
C VAL A 167 13.34 37.81 -20.85
N LYS A 168 12.78 38.64 -19.95
CA LYS A 168 13.19 40.05 -19.79
C LYS A 168 14.65 40.18 -19.36
N ALA A 169 15.12 39.35 -18.42
CA ALA A 169 16.50 39.38 -17.92
C ALA A 169 17.50 39.01 -19.03
N ILE A 170 17.24 37.93 -19.76
CA ILE A 170 18.08 37.52 -20.90
C ILE A 170 18.04 38.58 -22.01
N ALA A 171 16.88 39.15 -22.33
CA ALA A 171 16.78 40.24 -23.30
C ALA A 171 17.64 41.45 -22.92
N ARG A 172 17.66 41.84 -21.62
CA ARG A 172 18.51 42.93 -21.12
C ARG A 172 19.99 42.59 -21.20
N LEU A 173 20.38 41.37 -20.86
CA LEU A 173 21.76 40.89 -20.96
C LEU A 173 22.25 40.89 -22.41
N MET A 174 21.43 40.39 -23.34
CA MET A 174 21.76 40.39 -24.76
C MET A 174 21.90 41.80 -25.34
N ARG A 175 21.06 42.76 -24.92
CA ARG A 175 21.19 44.17 -25.33
C ARG A 175 22.51 44.77 -24.88
N ARG A 176 22.95 44.48 -23.65
CA ARG A 176 24.25 44.94 -23.15
C ARG A 176 25.42 44.26 -23.86
N ALA A 177 25.32 42.96 -24.13
CA ALA A 177 26.41 42.20 -24.74
C ALA A 177 26.59 42.45 -26.24
N LYS A 178 25.53 42.79 -26.97
CA LYS A 178 25.57 43.03 -28.43
C LYS A 178 25.52 44.50 -28.82
N GLU A 179 25.33 45.43 -27.87
CA GLU A 179 25.09 46.86 -28.13
C GLU A 179 23.91 47.18 -29.08
N ILE A 180 23.02 46.22 -29.32
CA ILE A 180 21.87 46.39 -30.23
C ILE A 180 20.69 47.05 -29.51
N LYS A 181 20.21 48.19 -30.02
CA LYS A 181 18.93 48.79 -29.64
C LYS A 181 17.78 48.01 -30.29
N GLY A 182 16.75 47.66 -29.50
CA GLY A 182 15.49 47.11 -30.03
C GLY A 182 15.34 45.58 -30.08
N LEU A 183 16.19 44.81 -29.38
CA LEU A 183 16.09 43.34 -29.37
C LEU A 183 14.68 42.84 -28.98
N LYS A 184 14.08 42.01 -29.85
CA LYS A 184 12.71 41.51 -29.71
C LYS A 184 12.66 40.38 -28.66
N ARG A 185 11.56 40.32 -27.89
CA ARG A 185 11.32 39.33 -26.82
C ARG A 185 11.52 37.87 -27.30
N LYS A 186 11.18 37.61 -28.55
CA LYS A 186 11.28 36.29 -29.20
C LYS A 186 12.71 35.79 -29.35
N GLU A 187 13.69 36.69 -29.54
CA GLU A 187 15.10 36.31 -29.67
C GLU A 187 15.71 35.85 -28.34
N ALA A 188 15.33 36.52 -27.24
CA ALA A 188 15.72 36.11 -25.90
C ALA A 188 15.13 34.74 -25.52
N GLU A 189 13.88 34.51 -25.89
CA GLU A 189 13.20 33.22 -25.72
C GLU A 189 13.88 32.10 -26.50
N LEU A 190 14.18 32.31 -27.79
CA LEU A 190 14.95 31.35 -28.60
C LEU A 190 16.33 31.07 -28.01
N THR A 191 17.00 32.09 -27.45
CA THR A 191 18.32 31.93 -26.81
C THR A 191 18.23 31.02 -25.58
N ILE A 192 17.23 31.22 -24.72
CA ILE A 192 16.99 30.36 -23.55
C ILE A 192 16.71 28.92 -23.98
N ILE A 193 15.83 28.74 -24.97
CA ILE A 193 15.50 27.41 -25.51
C ILE A 193 16.76 26.73 -26.03
N LYS A 194 17.58 27.44 -26.80
CA LYS A 194 18.84 26.91 -27.35
C LYS A 194 19.80 26.48 -26.25
N MET A 195 19.95 27.26 -25.19
CA MET A 195 20.78 26.90 -24.04
C MET A 195 20.26 25.64 -23.32
N VAL A 196 18.94 25.53 -23.11
CA VAL A 196 18.32 24.34 -22.49
C VAL A 196 18.50 23.11 -23.36
N GLN A 197 18.35 23.25 -24.68
CA GLN A 197 18.54 22.18 -25.64
C GLN A 197 19.98 21.72 -25.73
N GLN A 198 20.94 22.65 -25.80
CA GLN A 198 22.37 22.34 -25.75
C GLN A 198 22.73 21.62 -24.46
N SER A 199 22.18 22.04 -23.32
CA SER A 199 22.47 21.37 -22.04
C SER A 199 21.88 19.95 -21.93
N ALA A 200 20.78 19.65 -22.61
CA ALA A 200 20.02 18.41 -22.41
C ALA A 200 20.06 17.43 -23.57
N PHE A 201 20.36 17.90 -24.78
CA PHE A 201 20.29 17.16 -26.04
C PHE A 201 21.52 17.44 -26.92
N ASP A 202 22.70 17.74 -26.33
CA ASP A 202 23.89 18.09 -27.12
C ASP A 202 24.25 16.99 -28.12
N ASP A 203 24.31 15.73 -27.66
CA ASP A 203 24.64 14.58 -28.49
C ASP A 203 23.69 14.44 -29.70
N GLU A 204 22.39 14.63 -29.50
CA GLU A 204 21.40 14.61 -30.58
C GLU A 204 21.55 15.79 -31.54
N ILE A 205 21.84 16.98 -31.02
CA ILE A 205 22.07 18.19 -31.83
C ILE A 205 23.33 18.03 -32.68
N GLN A 206 24.43 17.54 -32.11
CA GLN A 206 25.67 17.29 -32.86
C GLN A 206 25.46 16.19 -33.91
N SER A 207 24.73 15.13 -33.58
CA SER A 207 24.38 14.06 -34.52
C SER A 207 23.59 14.59 -35.72
N LEU A 208 22.59 15.44 -35.49
CA LEU A 208 21.81 16.06 -36.56
C LEU A 208 22.62 17.02 -37.43
N LYS A 209 23.58 17.75 -36.87
CA LYS A 209 24.50 18.60 -37.63
C LYS A 209 25.42 17.79 -38.55
N GLN A 210 25.93 16.65 -38.08
CA GLN A 210 26.92 15.85 -38.81
C GLN A 210 26.29 14.87 -39.81
N ARG A 211 25.20 14.18 -39.41
CA ARG A 211 24.69 12.99 -40.13
C ARG A 211 23.26 13.14 -40.64
N LYS A 212 22.62 14.31 -40.44
CA LYS A 212 21.20 14.59 -40.75
C LYS A 212 20.16 13.67 -40.09
N GLU A 213 20.56 12.64 -39.35
CA GLU A 213 19.68 11.70 -38.64
C GLU A 213 20.19 11.34 -37.24
N ILE A 214 19.25 11.00 -36.33
CA ILE A 214 19.55 10.55 -34.97
C ILE A 214 19.64 9.02 -34.97
N LYS A 215 20.75 8.47 -34.46
CA LYS A 215 20.95 7.01 -34.37
C LYS A 215 19.85 6.35 -33.51
N SER A 216 19.13 5.39 -34.09
CA SER A 216 18.09 4.59 -33.44
C SER A 216 18.63 3.54 -32.43
N SER A 217 19.96 3.44 -32.25
CA SER A 217 20.60 2.31 -31.55
C SER A 217 20.41 2.27 -30.04
N ASN A 218 19.86 3.31 -29.41
CA ASN A 218 19.56 3.31 -27.97
C ASN A 218 18.05 3.36 -27.75
N GLN A 219 17.46 2.27 -27.27
CA GLN A 219 16.05 2.22 -26.80
C GLN A 219 15.71 3.27 -25.71
N ARG A 220 16.71 4.01 -25.19
CA ARG A 220 16.55 5.17 -24.29
C ARG A 220 16.09 6.47 -24.99
N ASN A 221 16.34 6.65 -26.29
CA ASN A 221 16.07 7.93 -26.96
C ASN A 221 14.62 8.05 -27.46
N LYS A 222 13.72 8.43 -26.53
CA LYS A 222 12.30 8.72 -26.80
C LYS A 222 12.08 9.84 -27.84
N LEU A 223 13.13 10.59 -28.18
CA LEU A 223 13.10 11.68 -29.16
C LEU A 223 12.90 11.22 -30.60
N HIS A 224 13.38 10.02 -30.98
CA HIS A 224 13.26 9.52 -32.36
C HIS A 224 11.80 9.49 -32.84
N ARG A 225 10.84 9.20 -31.95
CA ARG A 225 9.39 9.20 -32.26
C ARG A 225 8.85 10.56 -32.72
N LEU A 226 9.56 11.65 -32.41
CA LEU A 226 9.18 13.01 -32.78
C LEU A 226 9.74 13.42 -34.16
N ASN A 227 10.57 12.57 -34.77
CA ASN A 227 11.34 12.85 -35.97
C ASN A 227 12.04 14.23 -35.90
N PRO A 228 12.99 14.43 -34.98
CA PRO A 228 13.53 15.76 -34.69
C PRO A 228 14.34 16.34 -35.86
N PHE A 229 14.30 17.65 -36.05
CA PHE A 229 15.19 18.36 -36.98
C PHE A 229 15.66 19.70 -36.38
N LEU A 230 16.74 20.27 -36.93
CA LEU A 230 17.22 21.60 -36.56
C LEU A 230 16.66 22.63 -37.53
N ASP A 231 16.12 23.73 -37.01
CA ASP A 231 15.69 24.87 -37.82
C ASP A 231 16.88 25.79 -38.20
N GLU A 232 16.60 26.83 -38.98
CA GLU A 232 17.56 27.85 -39.42
C GLU A 232 18.24 28.59 -38.26
N TYR A 233 17.63 28.61 -37.08
CA TYR A 233 18.17 29.23 -35.87
C TYR A 233 18.97 28.24 -34.99
N GLY A 234 19.05 26.97 -35.41
CA GLY A 234 19.70 25.88 -34.70
C GLY A 234 18.91 25.40 -33.47
N ILE A 235 17.58 25.51 -33.50
CA ILE A 235 16.67 25.00 -32.47
C ILE A 235 16.20 23.61 -32.84
N LEU A 236 16.26 22.68 -31.90
CA LEU A 236 15.76 21.32 -32.05
C LEU A 236 14.21 21.32 -32.02
N ARG A 237 13.58 20.95 -33.13
CA ARG A 237 12.12 20.97 -33.31
C ARG A 237 11.56 19.60 -33.63
N VAL A 238 10.26 19.43 -33.35
CA VAL A 238 9.49 18.23 -33.74
C VAL A 238 9.24 18.26 -35.26
N GLY A 239 9.71 17.25 -35.99
CA GLY A 239 9.45 17.12 -37.44
C GLY A 239 8.02 16.69 -37.76
N GLY A 240 7.39 15.95 -36.84
CA GLY A 240 5.94 15.78 -36.72
C GLY A 240 5.19 15.26 -37.96
N ARG A 241 3.85 15.17 -37.83
CA ARG A 241 2.92 14.74 -38.89
C ARG A 241 2.02 15.87 -39.40
N LEU A 242 2.23 17.10 -38.93
CA LEU A 242 1.35 18.25 -39.16
C LEU A 242 1.88 19.21 -40.24
N ARG A 243 2.79 18.76 -41.11
CA ARG A 243 3.45 19.59 -42.14
C ARG A 243 2.44 20.29 -43.05
N HIS A 244 1.37 19.58 -43.46
CA HIS A 244 0.31 20.07 -44.34
C HIS A 244 -0.82 20.84 -43.64
N SER A 245 -0.76 21.03 -42.32
CA SER A 245 -1.80 21.80 -41.60
C SER A 245 -1.75 23.29 -41.97
N ALA A 246 -2.82 24.06 -41.74
CA ALA A 246 -2.80 25.52 -41.92
C ALA A 246 -2.13 26.29 -40.75
N LEU A 247 -1.45 25.58 -39.85
CA LEU A 247 -0.86 26.17 -38.63
C LEU A 247 0.41 26.99 -38.94
N HIS A 248 0.71 27.97 -38.09
CA HIS A 248 1.97 28.71 -38.16
C HIS A 248 3.18 27.74 -38.03
N PRO A 249 4.28 27.92 -38.78
CA PRO A 249 5.42 26.99 -38.79
C PRO A 249 5.97 26.62 -37.40
N HIS A 250 6.02 27.58 -36.48
CA HIS A 250 6.46 27.38 -35.09
C HIS A 250 5.53 26.46 -34.27
N VAL A 251 4.24 26.40 -34.60
CA VAL A 251 3.24 25.54 -33.95
C VAL A 251 3.21 24.16 -34.61
N LYS A 252 3.45 24.09 -35.94
CA LYS A 252 3.65 22.83 -36.66
C LYS A 252 4.86 22.07 -36.14
N HIS A 253 5.93 22.81 -35.85
CA HIS A 253 7.23 22.30 -35.45
C HIS A 253 7.63 22.91 -34.10
N PRO A 254 6.97 22.51 -33.00
CA PRO A 254 7.27 23.04 -31.67
C PRO A 254 8.71 22.70 -31.25
N ALA A 255 9.32 23.59 -30.47
CA ALA A 255 10.65 23.41 -29.91
C ALA A 255 10.62 22.32 -28.83
N ILE A 256 11.56 21.37 -28.93
CA ILE A 256 11.64 20.23 -28.02
C ILE A 256 12.37 20.65 -26.74
N LEU A 257 11.76 20.38 -25.58
CA LEU A 257 12.34 20.70 -24.27
C LEU A 257 12.36 19.46 -23.36
N PRO A 258 13.38 19.29 -22.50
CA PRO A 258 13.44 18.20 -21.54
C PRO A 258 12.44 18.44 -20.39
N LYS A 259 11.80 17.40 -19.85
CA LYS A 259 10.90 17.56 -18.70
C LYS A 259 11.59 18.05 -17.43
N ASP A 260 12.84 17.69 -17.23
CA ASP A 260 13.54 17.86 -15.96
C ASP A 260 14.30 19.20 -15.87
N SER A 261 14.18 20.07 -16.89
CA SER A 261 14.74 21.43 -16.83
C SER A 261 13.86 22.39 -16.05
N TYR A 262 14.46 23.26 -15.23
CA TYR A 262 13.77 24.33 -14.52
C TYR A 262 12.97 25.25 -15.46
N ILE A 263 13.49 25.51 -16.66
CA ILE A 263 12.79 26.32 -17.67
C ILE A 263 11.49 25.65 -18.13
N SER A 264 11.50 24.33 -18.32
CA SER A 264 10.29 23.55 -18.62
C SER A 264 9.27 23.63 -17.50
N THR A 265 9.72 23.61 -16.24
CA THR A 265 8.84 23.81 -15.07
C THR A 265 8.22 25.21 -15.06
N LEU A 266 9.01 26.26 -15.32
CA LEU A 266 8.49 27.63 -15.41
C LEU A 266 7.49 27.80 -16.55
N LEU A 267 7.74 27.20 -17.72
CA LEU A 267 6.82 27.21 -18.85
C LEU A 267 5.52 26.49 -18.51
N VAL A 268 5.60 25.30 -17.91
CA VAL A 268 4.41 24.57 -17.45
C VAL A 268 3.60 25.41 -16.48
N LYS A 269 4.25 26.03 -15.47
CA LYS A 269 3.59 26.91 -14.51
C LYS A 269 2.90 28.10 -15.20
N TYR A 270 3.64 28.81 -16.06
CA TYR A 270 3.14 29.98 -16.78
C TYR A 270 1.90 29.68 -17.62
N TYR A 271 1.93 28.59 -18.40
CA TYR A 271 0.78 28.21 -19.23
C TYR A 271 -0.34 27.52 -18.45
N HIS A 272 -0.03 26.88 -17.32
CA HIS A 272 -1.03 26.33 -16.42
C HIS A 272 -1.88 27.43 -15.77
N GLU A 273 -1.25 28.54 -15.37
CA GLU A 273 -1.92 29.75 -14.87
C GLU A 273 -2.74 30.42 -15.97
N ARG A 274 -2.23 30.53 -17.20
CA ARG A 274 -2.96 31.13 -18.34
C ARG A 274 -4.24 30.38 -18.72
N VAL A 275 -4.27 29.06 -18.60
CA VAL A 275 -5.49 28.26 -18.85
C VAL A 275 -6.36 28.14 -17.60
N HIS A 276 -6.16 28.99 -16.58
CA HIS A 276 -6.93 28.99 -15.34
C HIS A 276 -7.02 27.60 -14.68
N HIS A 277 -5.92 26.86 -14.66
CA HIS A 277 -5.83 25.54 -14.02
C HIS A 277 -6.81 24.47 -14.55
N GLN A 278 -7.33 24.60 -15.79
CA GLN A 278 -8.27 23.66 -16.43
C GLN A 278 -7.76 22.20 -16.55
N GLY A 279 -6.49 21.97 -16.21
CA GLY A 279 -5.92 20.64 -16.02
C GLY A 279 -4.97 20.22 -17.14
N ARG A 280 -4.50 18.99 -17.04
CA ARG A 280 -3.39 18.46 -17.84
C ARG A 280 -3.57 18.59 -19.34
N GLY A 281 -4.74 18.25 -19.87
CA GLY A 281 -5.01 18.29 -21.31
C GLY A 281 -4.90 19.72 -21.87
N MET A 282 -5.58 20.66 -21.22
CA MET A 282 -5.59 22.06 -21.63
C MET A 282 -4.23 22.71 -21.49
N THR A 283 -3.52 22.49 -20.38
CA THR A 283 -2.15 23.03 -20.21
C THR A 283 -1.17 22.49 -21.26
N VAL A 284 -1.25 21.19 -21.60
CA VAL A 284 -0.39 20.60 -22.64
C VAL A 284 -0.74 21.15 -24.03
N ASN A 285 -2.02 21.34 -24.32
CA ASN A 285 -2.46 21.92 -25.59
C ASN A 285 -2.02 23.37 -25.72
N GLU A 286 -2.15 24.16 -24.66
CA GLU A 286 -1.72 25.56 -24.66
C GLU A 286 -0.19 25.69 -24.87
N LEU A 287 0.60 24.85 -24.20
CA LEU A 287 2.06 24.76 -24.46
C LEU A 287 2.36 24.49 -25.94
N ARG A 288 1.63 23.55 -26.56
CA ARG A 288 1.81 23.18 -27.97
C ARG A 288 1.36 24.28 -28.93
N SER A 289 0.23 24.93 -28.66
CA SER A 289 -0.28 26.07 -29.43
C SER A 289 0.68 27.26 -29.39
N ASN A 290 1.50 27.37 -28.35
CA ASN A 290 2.55 28.37 -28.23
C ASN A 290 3.92 27.87 -28.73
N GLY A 291 3.99 26.70 -29.36
CA GLY A 291 5.20 26.18 -30.01
C GLY A 291 6.18 25.44 -29.12
N PHE A 292 5.74 24.89 -27.98
CA PHE A 292 6.57 24.11 -27.07
C PHE A 292 6.18 22.63 -27.00
N TRP A 293 7.19 21.77 -26.99
CA TRP A 293 7.02 20.34 -26.80
C TRP A 293 7.92 19.82 -25.68
N ILE A 294 7.35 19.74 -24.47
CA ILE A 294 8.07 19.18 -23.31
C ILE A 294 7.93 17.65 -23.31
N VAL A 295 9.05 16.94 -23.41
CA VAL A 295 9.08 15.47 -23.47
C VAL A 295 8.55 14.88 -22.18
N GLY A 296 7.39 14.22 -22.23
CA GLY A 296 6.76 13.66 -21.02
C GLY A 296 6.03 14.69 -20.14
N CYS A 297 5.69 15.86 -20.68
CA CYS A 297 4.96 16.95 -20.00
C CYS A 297 3.74 16.48 -19.19
N SER A 298 3.09 15.43 -19.70
CA SER A 298 1.90 14.82 -19.15
C SER A 298 2.06 14.33 -17.70
N LYS A 299 3.29 13.96 -17.29
CA LYS A 299 3.62 13.59 -15.90
C LYS A 299 4.02 14.78 -15.03
N ALA A 300 4.39 15.91 -15.65
CA ALA A 300 4.85 17.12 -14.97
C ALA A 300 3.69 18.03 -14.52
N VAL A 301 2.50 17.93 -15.14
CA VAL A 301 1.31 18.68 -14.73
C VAL A 301 0.58 17.93 -13.60
N LYS A 302 1.05 18.12 -12.35
CA LYS A 302 0.41 17.58 -11.13
C LYS A 302 0.09 18.69 -10.13
N PHE A 303 -0.97 19.44 -10.39
CA PHE A 303 -1.44 20.54 -9.51
C PHE A 303 -2.83 20.26 -8.90
N ARG A 304 -3.14 19.00 -8.56
CA ARG A 304 -4.42 18.65 -7.92
C ARG A 304 -4.19 18.15 -6.49
N ARG A 305 -4.92 18.73 -5.53
CA ARG A 305 -5.01 18.26 -4.15
C ARG A 305 -5.92 17.03 -4.10
N SER A 306 -5.55 16.03 -3.30
CA SER A 306 -6.37 14.83 -3.06
C SER A 306 -7.47 15.12 -2.03
N THR A 307 -8.52 14.29 -2.01
CA THR A 307 -9.48 14.25 -0.89
C THR A 307 -8.77 13.95 0.42
N GLU A 308 -9.34 14.45 1.52
CA GLU A 308 -8.84 14.16 2.85
C GLU A 308 -9.00 12.67 3.17
N GLU A 309 -8.02 12.16 3.90
CA GLU A 309 -7.97 10.79 4.39
C GLU A 309 -7.73 10.85 5.89
N GLN A 310 -8.46 10.05 6.65
CA GLN A 310 -8.20 9.88 8.07
C GLN A 310 -7.81 8.44 8.35
N MET A 311 -6.91 8.28 9.33
CA MET A 311 -6.51 6.99 9.85
C MET A 311 -7.73 6.09 10.04
N MET A 312 -7.70 4.90 9.43
CA MET A 312 -8.82 3.96 9.46
C MET A 312 -9.17 3.62 10.92
N ALA A 313 -10.44 3.78 11.28
CA ALA A 313 -10.93 3.51 12.63
C ALA A 313 -10.82 2.03 12.98
N ASP A 314 -10.78 1.74 14.28
CA ASP A 314 -10.82 0.36 14.78
C ASP A 314 -12.16 -0.30 14.46
N LEU A 315 -12.16 -1.63 14.44
CA LEU A 315 -13.37 -2.40 14.22
C LEU A 315 -14.33 -2.19 15.40
N PRO A 316 -15.63 -2.06 15.14
CA PRO A 316 -16.58 -1.85 16.21
C PRO A 316 -16.82 -3.16 16.98
N GLN A 317 -17.16 -3.03 18.27
CA GLN A 317 -17.24 -4.15 19.22
C GLN A 317 -18.18 -5.29 18.77
N ASP A 318 -19.27 -4.93 18.10
CA ASP A 318 -20.27 -5.84 17.53
C ASP A 318 -19.71 -6.80 16.44
N CYS A 319 -18.53 -6.50 15.90
CA CYS A 319 -17.82 -7.37 14.97
C CYS A 319 -16.80 -8.31 15.64
N MET A 320 -16.51 -8.11 16.92
CA MET A 320 -15.40 -8.77 17.63
C MET A 320 -15.87 -9.65 18.80
N GLU A 321 -17.07 -9.43 19.31
CA GLU A 321 -17.58 -10.13 20.48
C GLU A 321 -18.10 -11.53 20.14
N THR A 322 -17.73 -12.54 20.93
CA THR A 322 -18.24 -13.91 20.78
C THR A 322 -19.65 -14.03 21.35
N THR A 323 -20.61 -13.54 20.58
CA THR A 323 -22.04 -13.60 20.87
C THR A 323 -22.73 -14.68 20.03
N PRO A 324 -23.94 -15.15 20.43
CA PRO A 324 -24.75 -16.00 19.58
C PRO A 324 -24.91 -15.40 18.16
N PRO A 325 -24.95 -16.23 17.11
CA PRO A 325 -25.22 -15.75 15.77
C PRO A 325 -26.49 -14.90 15.71
N PHE A 326 -26.43 -13.81 14.95
CA PHE A 326 -27.50 -12.83 14.76
C PHE A 326 -27.83 -11.91 15.96
N THR A 327 -27.04 -11.89 17.03
CA THR A 327 -27.18 -10.88 18.10
C THR A 327 -26.96 -9.45 17.58
N TYR A 328 -25.94 -9.26 16.74
CA TYR A 328 -25.69 -8.01 16.01
C TYR A 328 -25.87 -8.25 14.51
N CYS A 329 -26.76 -7.50 13.88
CA CYS A 329 -27.13 -7.72 12.48
C CYS A 329 -27.00 -6.46 11.62
N GLY A 330 -26.42 -6.59 10.44
CA GLY A 330 -26.58 -5.64 9.34
C GLY A 330 -27.75 -6.07 8.46
N MET A 331 -28.59 -5.12 8.05
CA MET A 331 -29.72 -5.36 7.16
C MET A 331 -29.62 -4.59 5.85
N TYR A 332 -30.20 -5.14 4.79
CA TYR A 332 -30.33 -4.45 3.51
C TYR A 332 -31.48 -5.00 2.68
N CYS A 333 -32.31 -4.12 2.12
CA CYS A 333 -33.35 -4.51 1.16
C CYS A 333 -32.81 -4.40 -0.28
N PHE A 334 -32.92 -5.48 -1.05
CA PHE A 334 -32.45 -5.54 -2.44
C PHE A 334 -33.56 -5.97 -3.40
N GLY A 335 -33.45 -5.58 -4.66
CA GLY A 335 -34.48 -5.78 -5.69
C GLY A 335 -34.61 -4.52 -6.55
N PRO A 336 -35.74 -4.33 -7.26
CA PRO A 336 -36.88 -5.25 -7.34
C PRO A 336 -36.57 -6.48 -8.19
N PHE A 337 -37.22 -7.60 -7.84
CA PHE A 337 -37.36 -8.79 -8.68
C PHE A 337 -38.77 -8.81 -9.25
N TYR A 338 -38.90 -9.21 -10.51
CA TYR A 338 -40.19 -9.36 -11.16
C TYR A 338 -40.56 -10.84 -11.19
N ILE A 339 -41.71 -11.18 -10.61
CA ILE A 339 -42.27 -12.53 -10.63
C ILE A 339 -43.59 -12.54 -11.38
N LYS A 340 -43.91 -13.65 -12.02
CA LYS A 340 -45.21 -13.86 -12.67
C LYS A 340 -46.10 -14.69 -11.76
N GLU A 341 -47.24 -14.12 -11.39
CA GLU A 341 -48.31 -14.82 -10.67
C GLU A 341 -49.54 -14.84 -11.57
N GLY A 342 -49.75 -15.98 -12.24
CA GLY A 342 -50.74 -16.12 -13.31
C GLY A 342 -50.49 -15.15 -14.47
N ARG A 343 -51.45 -14.27 -14.75
CA ARG A 343 -51.36 -13.24 -15.81
C ARG A 343 -50.77 -11.91 -15.33
N LYS A 344 -50.42 -11.78 -14.04
CA LYS A 344 -49.90 -10.53 -13.46
C LYS A 344 -48.40 -10.62 -13.22
N GLU A 345 -47.70 -9.53 -13.49
CA GLU A 345 -46.29 -9.36 -13.13
C GLU A 345 -46.22 -8.53 -11.85
N LEU A 346 -45.63 -9.09 -10.80
CA LEU A 346 -45.53 -8.47 -9.49
C LEU A 346 -44.08 -8.17 -9.15
N LYS A 347 -43.86 -7.03 -8.50
CA LYS A 347 -42.57 -6.68 -7.91
C LYS A 347 -42.45 -7.36 -6.55
N ARG A 348 -41.26 -7.89 -6.28
CA ARG A 348 -40.85 -8.45 -4.99
C ARG A 348 -39.47 -7.94 -4.61
N TYR A 349 -39.18 -7.93 -3.33
CA TYR A 349 -37.89 -7.51 -2.78
C TYR A 349 -37.33 -8.60 -1.89
N GLY A 350 -36.03 -8.58 -1.65
CA GLY A 350 -35.36 -9.44 -0.68
C GLY A 350 -34.86 -8.62 0.49
N LEU A 351 -35.11 -9.09 1.71
CA LEU A 351 -34.47 -8.61 2.93
C LEU A 351 -33.27 -9.50 3.24
N LEU A 352 -32.08 -8.90 3.21
CA LEU A 352 -30.86 -9.53 3.69
C LEU A 352 -30.63 -9.17 5.15
N LEU A 353 -30.43 -10.18 6.01
CA LEU A 353 -29.95 -10.04 7.37
C LEU A 353 -28.63 -10.79 7.51
N THR A 354 -27.57 -10.11 7.95
CA THR A 354 -26.25 -10.74 8.16
C THR A 354 -25.71 -10.48 9.55
N CYS A 355 -25.18 -11.53 10.18
CA CYS A 355 -24.56 -11.41 11.48
C CYS A 355 -23.21 -10.68 11.38
N MET A 356 -23.03 -9.65 12.21
CA MET A 356 -21.82 -8.82 12.21
C MET A 356 -20.57 -9.55 12.72
N CYS A 357 -20.73 -10.55 13.60
CA CYS A 357 -19.63 -11.33 14.14
C CYS A 357 -19.32 -12.59 13.28
N SER A 358 -20.32 -13.45 13.05
CA SER A 358 -20.13 -14.72 12.35
C SER A 358 -20.21 -14.64 10.82
N ARG A 359 -20.69 -13.52 10.26
CA ARG A 359 -21.03 -13.36 8.83
C ARG A 359 -22.11 -14.30 8.32
N ALA A 360 -22.83 -14.99 9.20
CA ALA A 360 -23.99 -15.79 8.82
C ALA A 360 -25.03 -14.92 8.10
N VAL A 361 -25.72 -15.50 7.13
CA VAL A 361 -26.67 -14.81 6.25
C VAL A 361 -28.05 -15.43 6.40
N HIS A 362 -29.07 -14.58 6.43
CA HIS A 362 -30.47 -14.96 6.35
C HIS A 362 -31.20 -14.14 5.28
N VAL A 363 -31.85 -14.91 4.42
CA VAL A 363 -32.76 -14.60 3.31
C VAL A 363 -34.22 -14.40 3.69
N GLU A 364 -34.85 -13.22 3.63
CA GLU A 364 -36.32 -13.16 3.60
C GLU A 364 -36.87 -12.48 2.35
N MET A 365 -38.03 -12.95 1.89
CA MET A 365 -38.75 -12.34 0.77
C MET A 365 -39.74 -11.30 1.29
N LEU A 366 -39.81 -10.16 0.61
CA LEU A 366 -40.74 -9.08 0.89
C LEU A 366 -41.68 -8.88 -0.30
N ASP A 367 -42.97 -8.75 -0.01
CA ASP A 367 -43.98 -8.47 -1.04
C ASP A 367 -43.85 -7.06 -1.62
N ASP A 368 -43.52 -6.09 -0.77
CA ASP A 368 -43.23 -4.72 -1.14
C ASP A 368 -42.18 -4.11 -0.19
N LEU A 369 -41.95 -2.80 -0.36
CA LEU A 369 -41.03 -2.03 0.48
C LEU A 369 -41.77 -1.32 1.64
N SER A 370 -42.96 -1.78 2.02
CA SER A 370 -43.70 -1.21 3.15
C SER A 370 -43.06 -1.59 4.49
N THR A 371 -43.37 -0.78 5.51
CA THR A 371 -43.00 -1.09 6.90
C THR A 371 -43.62 -2.40 7.37
N ASP A 372 -44.86 -2.70 6.97
CA ASP A 372 -45.58 -3.91 7.41
C ASP A 372 -44.98 -5.19 6.85
N ALA A 373 -44.63 -5.21 5.56
CA ALA A 373 -43.91 -6.32 4.94
C ALA A 373 -42.57 -6.56 5.64
N PHE A 374 -41.85 -5.48 5.99
CA PHE A 374 -40.61 -5.57 6.73
C PHE A 374 -40.80 -6.14 8.16
N ILE A 375 -41.82 -5.69 8.90
CA ILE A 375 -42.13 -6.20 10.25
C ILE A 375 -42.39 -7.71 10.21
N ASN A 376 -43.18 -8.17 9.24
CA ASN A 376 -43.51 -9.59 9.11
C ASN A 376 -42.27 -10.43 8.79
N ALA A 377 -41.40 -9.97 7.90
CA ALA A 377 -40.13 -10.63 7.64
C ALA A 377 -39.19 -10.64 8.86
N LEU A 378 -39.14 -9.55 9.62
CA LEU A 378 -38.34 -9.49 10.85
C LEU A 378 -38.88 -10.45 11.92
N ARG A 379 -40.21 -10.55 12.07
CA ARG A 379 -40.85 -11.54 12.96
C ARG A 379 -40.54 -12.97 12.54
N ALA A 380 -40.64 -13.27 11.25
CA ALA A 380 -40.29 -14.58 10.69
C ALA A 380 -38.82 -14.93 10.98
N PHE A 381 -37.91 -13.99 10.73
CA PHE A 381 -36.49 -14.15 11.07
C PHE A 381 -36.26 -14.45 12.55
N ILE A 382 -36.85 -13.67 13.45
CA ILE A 382 -36.71 -13.87 14.90
C ILE A 382 -37.29 -15.22 15.32
N ALA A 383 -38.44 -15.61 14.77
CA ALA A 383 -39.06 -16.91 15.05
C ALA A 383 -38.19 -18.09 14.56
N ILE A 384 -37.59 -17.97 13.38
CA ILE A 384 -36.75 -19.02 12.77
C ILE A 384 -35.38 -19.13 13.46
N ARG A 385 -34.75 -17.99 13.80
CA ARG A 385 -33.39 -17.95 14.37
C ARG A 385 -33.37 -17.99 15.89
N GLY A 386 -34.47 -17.62 16.53
CA GLY A 386 -34.73 -17.96 17.91
C GLY A 386 -33.88 -17.26 18.96
N GLY A 387 -33.38 -16.05 18.65
CA GLY A 387 -32.56 -15.26 19.56
C GLY A 387 -32.96 -13.79 19.58
N PRO A 388 -32.73 -13.07 20.69
CA PRO A 388 -32.93 -11.64 20.73
C PRO A 388 -31.92 -10.97 19.81
N VAL A 389 -32.42 -10.21 18.85
CA VAL A 389 -31.60 -9.30 18.06
C VAL A 389 -31.36 -8.08 18.95
N HIS A 390 -30.12 -7.93 19.42
CA HIS A 390 -29.79 -6.82 20.31
C HIS A 390 -29.65 -5.52 19.54
N GLN A 391 -29.04 -5.59 18.33
CA GLN A 391 -28.82 -4.43 17.50
C GLN A 391 -28.97 -4.73 16.01
N LEU A 392 -29.65 -3.83 15.30
CA LEU A 392 -29.85 -3.84 13.86
C LEU A 392 -29.25 -2.57 13.23
N ARG A 393 -28.41 -2.75 12.20
CA ARG A 393 -27.80 -1.66 11.42
C ARG A 393 -28.34 -1.63 10.01
N SER A 394 -28.73 -0.44 9.53
CA SER A 394 -29.23 -0.25 8.16
C SER A 394 -28.67 1.01 7.52
N ASP A 395 -28.77 1.07 6.19
CA ASP A 395 -28.64 2.33 5.45
C ASP A 395 -29.91 3.18 5.61
N GLN A 396 -29.86 4.46 5.24
CA GLN A 396 -31.00 5.38 5.35
C GLN A 396 -32.09 5.12 4.29
N GLY A 397 -32.69 3.93 4.33
CA GLY A 397 -33.88 3.60 3.56
C GLY A 397 -35.11 4.24 4.16
N THR A 398 -36.01 4.74 3.30
CA THR A 398 -37.27 5.40 3.69
C THR A 398 -38.25 4.52 4.44
N ASN A 399 -38.04 3.19 4.44
CA ASN A 399 -38.99 2.20 4.95
C ASN A 399 -38.72 1.83 6.43
N PHE A 400 -37.65 2.37 7.02
CA PHE A 400 -37.21 2.02 8.36
C PHE A 400 -37.65 3.09 9.35
N VAL A 401 -38.78 2.87 10.02
CA VAL A 401 -39.35 3.81 11.00
C VAL A 401 -38.90 3.42 12.41
N GLU A 402 -38.22 4.32 13.13
CA GLU A 402 -37.64 4.07 14.47
C GLU A 402 -38.65 3.56 15.51
N LYS A 403 -39.92 3.98 15.41
CA LYS A 403 -40.98 3.63 16.36
C LYS A 403 -41.25 2.13 16.41
N THR A 404 -41.12 1.45 15.28
CA THR A 404 -41.42 0.03 15.09
C THR A 404 -40.41 -0.90 15.78
N PHE A 405 -39.16 -0.46 15.92
CA PHE A 405 -38.07 -1.30 16.44
C PHE A 405 -38.05 -1.37 17.97
N LYS A 406 -38.61 -0.36 18.66
CA LYS A 406 -38.72 -0.35 20.12
C LYS A 406 -39.61 -1.48 20.65
N GLU A 407 -40.62 -1.90 19.89
CA GLU A 407 -41.51 -3.00 20.26
C GLU A 407 -40.80 -4.36 20.31
N PHE A 408 -39.69 -4.51 19.57
CA PHE A 408 -38.88 -5.74 19.54
C PHE A 408 -37.74 -5.75 20.55
N GLY A 409 -37.57 -4.69 21.35
CA GLY A 409 -36.45 -4.56 22.30
C GLY A 409 -35.07 -4.51 21.64
N CYS A 410 -35.00 -4.14 20.36
CA CYS A 410 -33.76 -4.07 19.56
C CYS A 410 -33.32 -2.61 19.39
N GLU A 411 -32.02 -2.36 19.55
CA GLU A 411 -31.42 -1.07 19.18
C GLU A 411 -31.31 -0.96 17.65
N PHE A 412 -31.78 0.14 17.07
CA PHE A 412 -31.69 0.37 15.62
C PHE A 412 -30.74 1.53 15.32
N ILE A 413 -29.71 1.28 14.52
CA ILE A 413 -28.70 2.28 14.16
C ILE A 413 -28.69 2.48 12.64
N MET A 414 -28.98 3.70 12.21
CA MET A 414 -28.85 4.10 10.81
C MET A 414 -27.44 4.62 10.51
N ASN A 415 -26.93 4.28 9.32
CA ASN A 415 -25.70 4.88 8.83
C ASN A 415 -25.88 6.39 8.58
N ALA A 416 -24.79 7.14 8.75
CA ALA A 416 -24.75 8.55 8.36
C ALA A 416 -25.02 8.69 6.85
N PRO A 417 -25.73 9.75 6.40
CA PRO A 417 -26.02 9.95 4.99
C PRO A 417 -24.76 9.91 4.12
N SER A 418 -24.83 9.24 2.96
CA SER A 418 -23.71 9.07 2.03
C SER A 418 -22.49 8.27 2.56
N ALA A 419 -22.61 7.59 3.70
CA ALA A 419 -21.57 6.75 4.29
C ALA A 419 -21.75 5.25 3.97
N SER A 420 -22.08 4.90 2.72
CA SER A 420 -22.33 3.50 2.29
C SER A 420 -21.19 2.53 2.62
N HIS A 421 -19.95 3.04 2.70
CA HIS A 421 -18.79 2.25 3.15
C HIS A 421 -18.96 1.62 4.54
N ARG A 422 -19.79 2.19 5.42
CA ARG A 422 -20.14 1.60 6.72
C ARG A 422 -20.99 0.34 6.58
N GLY A 423 -21.69 0.18 5.47
CA GLY A 423 -22.43 -1.03 5.09
C GLY A 423 -21.64 -2.07 4.30
N GLY A 424 -20.35 -1.85 4.07
CA GLY A 424 -19.51 -2.71 3.24
C GLY A 424 -19.45 -4.18 3.69
N THR A 425 -19.80 -4.50 4.93
CA THR A 425 -19.94 -5.89 5.42
C THR A 425 -21.11 -6.60 4.75
N TRP A 426 -22.31 -6.03 4.80
CA TRP A 426 -23.51 -6.65 4.24
C TRP A 426 -23.60 -6.43 2.73
N GLU A 427 -23.14 -5.29 2.20
CA GLU A 427 -23.08 -5.05 0.76
C GLU A 427 -22.23 -6.12 0.03
N ARG A 428 -21.13 -6.57 0.64
CA ARG A 428 -20.32 -7.66 0.08
C ARG A 428 -21.06 -8.99 0.08
N GLN A 429 -21.88 -9.26 1.10
CA GLN A 429 -22.71 -10.46 1.14
C GLN A 429 -23.80 -10.43 0.07
N ILE A 430 -24.38 -9.27 -0.26
CA ILE A 430 -25.32 -9.14 -1.38
C ILE A 430 -24.67 -9.57 -2.69
N ARG A 431 -23.42 -9.19 -2.95
CA ARG A 431 -22.72 -9.62 -4.16
C ARG A 431 -22.62 -11.15 -4.20
N THR A 432 -22.22 -11.77 -3.10
CA THR A 432 -22.16 -13.23 -2.95
C THR A 432 -23.53 -13.87 -3.14
N ILE A 433 -24.59 -13.29 -2.57
CA ILE A 433 -25.97 -13.79 -2.67
C ILE A 433 -26.51 -13.64 -4.09
N ARG A 434 -26.24 -12.53 -4.79
CA ARG A 434 -26.60 -12.39 -6.20
C ARG A 434 -25.91 -13.45 -7.06
N THR A 435 -24.65 -13.77 -6.76
CA THR A 435 -23.92 -14.86 -7.44
C THR A 435 -24.46 -16.24 -7.05
N MET A 436 -24.74 -16.48 -5.76
CA MET A 436 -25.32 -17.73 -5.27
C MET A 436 -26.77 -17.92 -5.71
N ALA A 437 -27.56 -16.87 -5.86
CA ALA A 437 -28.93 -16.92 -6.36
C ALA A 437 -28.99 -17.35 -7.82
N VAL A 438 -27.93 -17.07 -8.61
CA VAL A 438 -27.74 -17.58 -9.98
C VAL A 438 -27.28 -19.05 -9.98
N VAL A 439 -26.58 -19.51 -8.94
CA VAL A 439 -26.08 -20.90 -8.82
C VAL A 439 -27.12 -21.83 -8.16
N ASN A 440 -27.90 -21.33 -7.21
CA ASN A 440 -28.88 -22.05 -6.40
C ASN A 440 -30.32 -21.92 -6.95
N SER A 441 -30.50 -21.50 -8.20
CA SER A 441 -31.83 -21.34 -8.83
C SER A 441 -32.56 -22.67 -9.11
N ARG A 442 -32.29 -23.75 -8.37
CA ARG A 442 -33.05 -25.00 -8.45
C ARG A 442 -33.65 -25.36 -7.08
N PRO A 443 -34.98 -25.23 -6.92
CA PRO A 443 -35.71 -25.85 -5.81
C PRO A 443 -35.62 -27.38 -5.92
N LEU A 444 -35.62 -28.09 -4.78
CA LEU A 444 -35.77 -29.55 -4.77
C LEU A 444 -37.24 -30.01 -4.71
N THR A 445 -38.17 -29.19 -4.19
CA THR A 445 -39.65 -29.35 -4.28
C THR A 445 -40.36 -28.01 -4.02
N THR A 446 -41.57 -27.81 -4.54
CA THR A 446 -42.26 -26.49 -4.61
C THR A 446 -43.73 -26.46 -4.16
N GLU A 447 -44.26 -27.49 -3.50
CA GLU A 447 -45.74 -27.63 -3.48
C GLU A 447 -46.50 -26.84 -2.40
N THR A 448 -45.90 -26.36 -1.30
CA THR A 448 -46.69 -25.79 -0.20
C THR A 448 -45.96 -24.71 0.63
N LEU A 449 -45.48 -23.62 0.02
CA LEU A 449 -44.83 -22.53 0.78
C LEU A 449 -45.80 -21.58 1.51
N ASN A 450 -47.07 -21.52 1.09
CA ASN A 450 -48.04 -20.50 1.57
C ASN A 450 -49.27 -21.10 2.28
N ASP A 451 -49.28 -22.39 2.61
CA ASP A 451 -50.35 -23.05 3.35
C ASP A 451 -49.94 -23.24 4.84
N PRO A 452 -50.59 -22.54 5.80
CA PRO A 452 -50.30 -22.67 7.23
C PRO A 452 -50.57 -24.07 7.80
N SER A 453 -51.35 -24.89 7.10
CA SER A 453 -51.71 -26.27 7.48
C SER A 453 -50.90 -27.34 6.74
N GLY A 454 -50.06 -26.93 5.78
CA GLY A 454 -49.24 -27.83 4.98
C GLY A 454 -48.00 -28.36 5.70
N PRO A 455 -47.44 -29.51 5.28
CA PRO A 455 -46.19 -30.02 5.81
C PRO A 455 -45.02 -29.07 5.50
N GLN A 456 -44.18 -28.82 6.50
CA GLN A 456 -43.10 -27.83 6.44
C GLN A 456 -42.02 -28.26 5.41
N PRO A 457 -41.60 -27.38 4.48
CA PRO A 457 -40.68 -27.77 3.42
C PRO A 457 -39.28 -28.13 3.95
N LEU A 458 -38.74 -29.25 3.46
CA LEU A 458 -37.38 -29.69 3.76
C LEU A 458 -36.36 -28.83 3.03
N THR A 459 -35.43 -28.23 3.78
CA THR A 459 -34.32 -27.44 3.22
C THR A 459 -32.99 -28.17 3.41
N PRO A 460 -31.94 -27.85 2.61
CA PRO A 460 -30.59 -28.33 2.88
C PRO A 460 -30.10 -28.03 4.31
N ASN A 461 -30.67 -27.01 4.96
CA ASN A 461 -30.40 -26.66 6.35
C ASN A 461 -31.02 -27.65 7.36
N HIS A 462 -32.18 -28.27 7.05
CA HIS A 462 -32.74 -29.35 7.87
C HIS A 462 -31.86 -30.60 7.85
N ILE A 463 -31.21 -30.86 6.71
CA ILE A 463 -30.27 -31.97 6.53
C ILE A 463 -28.93 -31.69 7.24
N LEU A 464 -28.45 -30.45 7.22
CA LEU A 464 -27.19 -30.05 7.86
C LEU A 464 -27.30 -29.88 9.39
N THR A 465 -28.45 -29.46 9.91
CA THR A 465 -28.60 -29.13 11.34
C THR A 465 -29.50 -30.10 12.12
N MET A 466 -30.40 -30.82 11.45
CA MET A 466 -31.35 -31.80 12.00
C MET A 466 -32.15 -31.33 13.25
N LYS A 467 -32.48 -30.03 13.41
CA LYS A 467 -33.18 -29.49 14.61
C LYS A 467 -34.41 -28.66 14.24
N SER A 468 -35.42 -28.63 15.12
CA SER A 468 -36.70 -27.92 14.96
C SER A 468 -37.07 -26.94 16.10
N SER A 469 -36.22 -26.73 17.12
CA SER A 469 -36.42 -25.69 18.15
C SER A 469 -35.14 -25.33 18.92
N ILE A 470 -35.19 -24.20 19.64
CA ILE A 470 -34.06 -23.53 20.30
C ILE A 470 -33.71 -24.22 21.63
N ILE A 471 -32.42 -24.46 21.87
CA ILE A 471 -31.91 -24.85 23.18
C ILE A 471 -30.70 -23.96 23.47
N LEU A 472 -30.78 -23.15 24.53
CA LEU A 472 -29.67 -22.35 25.03
C LEU A 472 -28.47 -23.26 25.38
N PRO A 473 -27.22 -22.80 25.24
CA PRO A 473 -26.06 -23.59 25.63
C PRO A 473 -26.14 -23.89 27.13
N PRO A 474 -26.28 -25.15 27.54
CA PRO A 474 -26.25 -25.49 28.97
C PRO A 474 -24.84 -25.26 29.52
N PRO A 475 -24.71 -24.81 30.78
CA PRO A 475 -23.40 -24.65 31.41
C PRO A 475 -22.70 -26.03 31.51
N GLY A 476 -21.42 -26.08 31.15
CA GLY A 476 -20.61 -27.30 31.28
C GLY A 476 -19.26 -27.24 30.57
N ASN A 477 -18.32 -28.09 31.02
CA ASN A 477 -17.05 -28.33 30.31
C ASN A 477 -17.27 -29.37 29.21
N PHE A 478 -17.06 -28.97 27.95
CA PHE A 478 -17.22 -29.82 26.77
C PHE A 478 -15.85 -30.27 26.25
N VAL A 479 -15.63 -31.57 26.18
CA VAL A 479 -14.35 -32.21 25.82
C VAL A 479 -14.44 -32.93 24.48
N LYS A 480 -13.31 -33.24 23.84
CA LYS A 480 -13.26 -33.87 22.51
C LYS A 480 -14.03 -35.19 22.43
N ASP A 481 -14.08 -35.93 23.54
CA ASP A 481 -14.79 -37.21 23.64
C ASP A 481 -16.33 -37.04 23.53
N ASP A 482 -16.86 -35.83 23.75
CA ASP A 482 -18.27 -35.50 23.56
C ASP A 482 -18.72 -35.62 22.09
N LEU A 483 -17.79 -35.69 21.13
CA LEU A 483 -18.07 -35.88 19.70
C LEU A 483 -18.68 -37.28 19.39
N TYR A 484 -18.40 -38.25 20.25
CA TYR A 484 -18.75 -39.67 20.08
C TYR A 484 -19.88 -40.13 21.01
N LEU A 485 -20.36 -39.26 21.90
CA LEU A 485 -21.49 -39.57 22.79
C LEU A 485 -22.82 -39.61 22.03
N ARG A 486 -23.73 -40.51 22.45
CA ARG A 486 -25.13 -40.56 21.95
C ARG A 486 -25.93 -39.28 22.28
N LYS A 487 -25.47 -38.50 23.27
CA LYS A 487 -26.11 -37.24 23.71
C LYS A 487 -25.77 -36.10 22.74
N ARG A 488 -26.57 -35.99 21.68
CA ARG A 488 -26.41 -35.03 20.57
C ARG A 488 -26.15 -33.57 20.96
N TRP A 489 -26.68 -33.10 22.08
CA TRP A 489 -26.48 -31.71 22.51
C TRP A 489 -25.02 -31.43 22.94
N ARG A 490 -24.32 -32.38 23.58
CA ARG A 490 -22.91 -32.21 24.00
C ARG A 490 -21.99 -32.11 22.79
N LYS A 491 -22.24 -32.94 21.77
CA LYS A 491 -21.55 -32.89 20.48
C LYS A 491 -21.68 -31.53 19.80
N VAL A 492 -22.88 -30.95 19.79
CA VAL A 492 -23.12 -29.62 19.19
C VAL A 492 -22.39 -28.54 19.98
N GLN A 493 -22.38 -28.59 21.31
CA GLN A 493 -21.68 -27.59 22.14
C GLN A 493 -20.16 -27.66 21.97
N TYR A 494 -19.59 -28.86 21.87
CA TYR A 494 -18.17 -29.03 21.52
C TYR A 494 -17.83 -28.39 20.16
N LEU A 495 -18.65 -28.65 19.13
CA LEU A 495 -18.45 -28.06 17.79
C LEU A 495 -18.60 -26.53 17.78
N VAL A 496 -19.51 -25.96 18.59
CA VAL A 496 -19.64 -24.50 18.76
C VAL A 496 -18.39 -23.91 19.42
N ASN A 497 -17.86 -24.57 20.45
CA ASN A 497 -16.61 -24.16 21.09
C ASN A 497 -15.42 -24.23 20.14
N GLU A 498 -15.36 -25.28 19.32
CA GLU A 498 -14.34 -25.44 18.29
C GLU A 498 -14.45 -24.34 17.23
N PHE A 499 -15.67 -24.04 16.75
CA PHE A 499 -15.92 -22.93 15.82
C PHE A 499 -15.41 -21.59 16.37
N TRP A 500 -15.77 -21.22 17.60
CA TRP A 500 -15.34 -19.94 18.18
C TRP A 500 -13.85 -19.91 18.49
N SER A 501 -13.25 -21.04 18.88
CA SER A 501 -11.80 -21.19 19.03
C SER A 501 -11.08 -20.93 17.71
N ARG A 502 -11.54 -21.56 16.62
CA ARG A 502 -10.99 -21.38 15.27
C ARG A 502 -11.26 -19.98 14.73
N TRP A 503 -12.46 -19.43 14.91
CA TRP A 503 -12.77 -18.06 14.52
C TRP A 503 -11.82 -17.06 15.18
N ARG A 504 -11.54 -17.20 16.48
CA ARG A 504 -10.57 -16.34 17.18
C ARG A 504 -9.14 -16.52 16.64
N LYS A 505 -8.68 -17.77 16.47
CA LYS A 505 -7.30 -18.08 16.08
C LYS A 505 -7.00 -17.83 14.60
N GLU A 506 -7.97 -18.06 13.72
CA GLU A 506 -7.79 -18.09 12.27
C GLU A 506 -8.43 -16.90 11.55
N TYR A 507 -9.54 -16.34 12.06
CA TYR A 507 -10.26 -15.26 11.36
C TYR A 507 -10.06 -13.90 12.02
N LEU A 508 -10.28 -13.78 13.34
CA LEU A 508 -10.20 -12.51 14.05
C LEU A 508 -8.80 -11.88 13.95
N LEU A 509 -7.74 -12.69 14.06
CA LEU A 509 -6.36 -12.20 13.91
C LEU A 509 -6.08 -11.62 12.51
N ASN A 510 -6.73 -12.12 11.47
CA ASN A 510 -6.56 -11.60 10.11
C ASN A 510 -7.19 -10.20 9.93
N LEU A 511 -8.11 -9.80 10.82
CA LEU A 511 -8.76 -8.49 10.78
C LEU A 511 -7.91 -7.35 11.38
N GLN A 512 -6.74 -7.65 11.97
CA GLN A 512 -5.83 -6.64 12.54
C GLN A 512 -5.25 -5.68 11.49
N THR A 513 -5.11 -6.13 10.24
CA THR A 513 -4.46 -5.35 9.19
C THR A 513 -5.37 -4.25 8.63
N ARG A 514 -5.01 -2.98 8.85
CA ARG A 514 -5.66 -1.84 8.20
C ARG A 514 -5.35 -1.85 6.71
N GLN A 515 -6.38 -1.83 5.87
CA GLN A 515 -6.23 -1.99 4.42
C GLN A 515 -5.93 -0.68 3.69
N LYS A 516 -6.34 0.47 4.26
CA LYS A 516 -6.19 1.81 3.70
C LYS A 516 -6.03 2.84 4.82
N TRP A 517 -5.58 4.04 4.46
CA TRP A 517 -5.45 5.21 5.34
C TRP A 517 -4.64 4.93 6.62
N HIS A 518 -3.32 4.91 6.45
CA HIS A 518 -2.37 4.55 7.51
C HIS A 518 -1.81 5.75 8.27
N LYS A 519 -2.03 6.97 7.76
CA LYS A 519 -1.45 8.19 8.32
C LYS A 519 -2.49 8.91 9.17
N SER A 520 -2.15 9.19 10.42
CA SER A 520 -2.93 10.09 11.27
C SER A 520 -2.83 11.51 10.72
N ARG A 521 -3.99 12.17 10.56
CA ARG A 521 -4.11 13.57 10.15
C ARG A 521 -5.06 14.32 11.09
N ARG A 522 -4.95 15.64 11.15
CA ARG A 522 -5.92 16.50 11.88
C ARG A 522 -7.31 16.24 11.33
N ASN A 523 -8.28 15.96 12.21
CA ASN A 523 -9.69 15.91 11.83
C ASN A 523 -10.14 17.29 11.32
N THR A 524 -10.97 17.31 10.28
CA THR A 524 -11.63 18.55 9.84
C THR A 524 -12.41 19.14 11.00
N LYS A 525 -12.17 20.42 11.29
CA LYS A 525 -12.85 21.17 12.35
C LYS A 525 -13.94 22.06 11.76
N VAL A 526 -14.90 22.43 12.62
CA VAL A 526 -15.83 23.52 12.31
C VAL A 526 -15.02 24.76 11.96
N ASN A 527 -15.42 25.48 10.91
CA ASN A 527 -14.72 26.62 10.26
C ASN A 527 -13.59 26.29 9.28
N ASP A 528 -13.20 25.02 9.08
CA ASP A 528 -12.31 24.69 7.96
C ASP A 528 -13.01 25.00 6.62
N ILE A 529 -12.25 25.56 5.67
CA ILE A 529 -12.76 25.83 4.30
C ILE A 529 -12.48 24.61 3.46
N VAL A 530 -13.54 23.99 2.92
CA VAL A 530 -13.42 22.73 2.20
C VAL A 530 -14.15 22.76 0.85
N ILE A 531 -13.70 21.92 -0.10
CA ILE A 531 -14.43 21.62 -1.35
C ILE A 531 -15.13 20.28 -1.17
N LEU A 532 -16.41 20.22 -1.50
CA LEU A 532 -17.13 18.96 -1.63
C LEU A 532 -16.86 18.34 -2.99
N LYS A 533 -16.41 17.08 -2.96
CA LYS A 533 -16.31 16.25 -4.14
C LYS A 533 -17.68 15.63 -4.42
N ASP A 534 -18.30 16.09 -5.50
CA ASP A 534 -19.52 15.49 -6.05
C ASP A 534 -19.19 14.70 -7.30
N ASP A 535 -19.55 13.42 -7.31
CA ASP A 535 -19.29 12.51 -8.43
C ASP A 535 -20.27 12.73 -9.60
N THR A 536 -21.38 13.47 -9.36
CA THR A 536 -22.42 13.79 -10.37
C THR A 536 -22.28 15.18 -10.97
N ALA A 537 -21.44 16.05 -10.39
CA ALA A 537 -21.25 17.40 -10.90
C ALA A 537 -20.44 17.42 -12.21
N PRO A 538 -20.80 18.26 -13.19
CA PRO A 538 -20.05 18.39 -14.44
C PRO A 538 -18.61 18.86 -14.14
N ARG A 539 -17.64 18.31 -14.87
CA ARG A 539 -16.18 18.53 -14.68
C ARG A 539 -15.72 20.00 -14.75
N ASN A 540 -16.60 20.91 -15.15
CA ASN A 540 -16.38 22.35 -15.31
C ASN A 540 -17.27 23.22 -14.41
N GLY A 541 -17.93 22.64 -13.40
CA GLY A 541 -18.69 23.41 -12.41
C GLY A 541 -17.76 24.27 -11.56
N HIS A 542 -18.13 25.54 -11.38
CA HIS A 542 -17.46 26.46 -10.45
C HIS A 542 -17.26 25.78 -9.08
N VAL A 543 -16.07 25.98 -8.50
CA VAL A 543 -15.72 25.51 -7.16
C VAL A 543 -16.77 26.03 -6.19
N ARG A 544 -17.63 25.13 -5.69
CA ARG A 544 -18.53 25.47 -4.59
C ARG A 544 -17.70 25.43 -3.31
N THR A 545 -17.38 26.59 -2.79
CA THR A 545 -16.81 26.76 -1.45
C THR A 545 -17.81 26.19 -0.45
N VAL A 546 -17.46 25.09 0.20
CA VAL A 546 -18.22 24.63 1.37
C VAL A 546 -17.50 25.18 2.58
N LYS A 547 -17.95 26.35 3.01
CA LYS A 547 -17.75 26.75 4.40
C LYS A 547 -18.56 25.75 5.22
N LEU A 548 -17.93 24.96 6.09
CA LEU A 548 -18.63 24.38 7.25
C LEU A 548 -18.93 25.46 8.31
N LEU A 549 -19.31 26.65 7.81
CA LEU A 549 -20.08 27.72 8.41
C LEU A 549 -20.54 28.68 7.28
N MET A 550 -21.71 28.44 6.68
CA MET A 550 -22.55 29.39 5.90
C MET A 550 -21.84 30.29 4.86
N SER A 551 -22.01 30.02 3.55
CA SER A 551 -21.83 31.07 2.52
C SER A 551 -23.15 31.81 2.26
N ASP A 552 -23.28 32.98 2.88
CA ASP A 552 -23.79 34.25 2.33
C ASP A 552 -24.83 34.22 1.19
N SER A 553 -26.02 33.69 1.45
CA SER A 553 -27.22 34.07 0.69
C SER A 553 -28.45 34.33 1.57
N THR A 554 -28.27 34.45 2.88
CA THR A 554 -29.38 34.46 3.85
C THR A 554 -29.26 35.56 4.91
N LEU A 555 -28.44 36.58 4.67
CA LEU A 555 -28.38 37.79 5.50
C LEU A 555 -29.06 38.93 4.73
N ASN A 556 -29.96 39.65 5.39
CA ASN A 556 -30.46 40.91 4.84
C ASN A 556 -29.41 42.03 5.00
N ASP A 557 -29.63 43.19 4.36
CA ASP A 557 -28.73 44.36 4.40
C ASP A 557 -28.47 44.92 5.83
N LYS A 558 -29.12 44.36 6.85
CA LYS A 558 -28.95 44.67 8.28
C LYS A 558 -28.26 43.56 9.08
N GLY A 559 -27.69 42.55 8.41
CA GLY A 559 -26.90 41.48 9.03
C GLY A 559 -27.71 40.46 9.86
N LYS A 560 -29.05 40.41 9.72
CA LYS A 560 -29.89 39.38 10.37
C LYS A 560 -30.15 38.19 9.45
N ARG A 561 -30.08 36.99 10.02
CA ARG A 561 -30.30 35.71 9.30
C ARG A 561 -31.78 35.52 8.95
N VAL A 562 -32.05 35.30 7.67
CA VAL A 562 -33.38 35.07 7.08
C VAL A 562 -33.80 33.60 7.16
N THR A 563 -32.86 32.66 7.16
CA THR A 563 -33.16 31.22 7.26
C THR A 563 -32.32 30.52 8.34
N LYS A 564 -32.89 29.45 8.91
CA LYS A 564 -32.25 28.61 9.92
C LYS A 564 -31.04 27.89 9.30
N PRO A 565 -29.87 27.86 9.98
CA PRO A 565 -28.68 27.19 9.44
C PRO A 565 -28.90 25.69 9.26
N THR A 566 -28.48 25.17 8.09
CA THR A 566 -28.53 23.73 7.78
C THR A 566 -27.16 23.11 8.02
N TYR A 567 -27.09 22.12 8.93
CA TYR A 567 -25.89 21.35 9.20
C TYR A 567 -25.86 20.12 8.32
N LEU A 568 -24.77 19.90 7.58
CA LEU A 568 -24.60 18.73 6.70
C LEU A 568 -23.57 17.78 7.30
N GLU A 569 -24.01 16.59 7.70
CA GLU A 569 -23.11 15.49 8.02
C GLU A 569 -22.63 14.83 6.73
N ARG A 570 -21.30 14.80 6.50
CA ARG A 570 -20.70 14.20 5.31
C ARG A 570 -19.43 13.42 5.68
N PRO A 571 -19.14 12.29 4.99
CA PRO A 571 -17.89 11.57 5.19
C PRO A 571 -16.67 12.41 4.78
N ILE A 572 -15.60 12.36 5.58
CA ILE A 572 -14.36 13.12 5.34
C ILE A 572 -13.72 12.83 3.98
N GLN A 573 -13.94 11.62 3.45
CA GLN A 573 -13.40 11.20 2.15
C GLN A 573 -14.06 11.89 0.94
N LYS A 574 -15.15 12.64 1.16
CA LYS A 574 -15.82 13.45 0.13
C LYS A 574 -15.42 14.93 0.20
N ILE A 575 -14.41 15.25 1.00
CA ILE A 575 -14.02 16.61 1.34
C ILE A 575 -12.55 16.85 0.93
N VAL A 576 -12.23 18.03 0.44
CA VAL A 576 -10.85 18.51 0.20
C VAL A 576 -10.65 19.78 1.01
N THR A 577 -9.80 19.77 2.04
CA THR A 577 -9.53 20.98 2.82
C THR A 577 -8.70 21.96 2.01
N LEU A 578 -9.11 23.22 1.97
CA LEU A 578 -8.40 24.31 1.31
C LEU A 578 -7.60 25.12 2.32
N ILE A 579 -8.27 25.61 3.35
CA ILE A 579 -7.72 26.46 4.40
C ILE A 579 -8.13 25.86 5.74
N GLU A 580 -7.15 25.62 6.58
CA GLU A 580 -7.36 25.18 7.95
C GLU A 580 -7.73 26.40 8.79
N ALA A 581 -8.76 26.27 9.62
CA ALA A 581 -9.05 27.29 10.62
C ALA A 581 -7.93 27.30 11.67
N ASP A 582 -7.48 28.52 12.02
CA ASP A 582 -6.49 28.78 13.06
C ASP A 582 -6.92 28.22 14.43
#